data_AF-A0A5B8V4P6-F1
#
_entry.id   AF-A0A5B8V4P6-F1
#
_cell.length_a   1.000
_cell.length_b   1.000
_cell.length_c   1.000
_cell.angle_alpha   90.00
_cell.angle_beta   90.00
_cell.angle_gamma   90.00
#
_symmetry.space_group_name_H-M   'P 1'
#
loop_
_entity.id
_entity.type
_entity.pdbx_description
1 polymer ?
#
loop_
_entity_poly.entity_id
_entity_poly.type
_entity_poly.pdbx_seq_one_letter_code
_entity_poly.pdbx_strand_id
1 'polypeptide(L)'
;MNYDYQQTDFSKALMAGLFAGIVATLANLGYDFFYRDITGFQLSQIINVASIIIASTLLLTIAGIGFYFFKHNIKKGGIIYRLIFFVLTFLCVYLSVHVQRSTDPIVSNEFRGLLTGIVIILGGLAVFFIPYLFDHDEIYS
;
A
#
# COMPACT_ATOMS: atom_id res chain seq x y z
N MET A 1 -38.12 -5.40 -5.85
CA MET A 1 -37.28 -5.91 -4.73
C MET A 1 -36.17 -4.89 -4.52
N ASN A 2 -36.20 -4.15 -3.41
CA ASN A 2 -35.00 -3.44 -2.96
C ASN A 2 -34.05 -4.54 -2.47
N TYR A 3 -33.04 -4.87 -3.28
CA TYR A 3 -31.92 -5.67 -2.83
C TYR A 3 -30.97 -4.74 -2.07
N ASP A 4 -31.41 -4.25 -0.91
CA ASP A 4 -30.50 -3.58 0.02
C ASP A 4 -29.63 -4.67 0.66
N TYR A 5 -28.65 -5.14 -0.09
CA TYR A 5 -27.67 -6.11 0.40
C TYR A 5 -26.79 -5.40 1.42
N GLN A 6 -27.10 -5.56 2.70
CA GLN A 6 -26.26 -5.02 3.77
C GLN A 6 -24.91 -5.71 3.73
N GLN A 7 -23.93 -5.04 3.14
CA GLN A 7 -22.57 -5.53 3.04
C GLN A 7 -22.00 -5.73 4.46
N THR A 8 -21.46 -6.93 4.72
CA THR A 8 -20.85 -7.22 6.01
C THR A 8 -19.61 -6.35 6.21
N ASP A 9 -19.32 -5.98 7.46
CA ASP A 9 -18.11 -5.22 7.81
C ASP A 9 -16.83 -5.88 7.29
N PHE A 10 -16.78 -7.21 7.28
CA PHE A 10 -15.65 -7.94 6.70
C PHE A 10 -15.53 -7.68 5.18
N SER A 11 -16.64 -7.78 4.44
CA SER A 11 -16.67 -7.49 3.02
C SER A 11 -16.30 -6.04 2.73
N LYS A 12 -16.79 -5.08 3.52
CA LYS A 12 -16.41 -3.67 3.41
C LYS A 12 -14.90 -3.45 3.58
N ALA A 13 -14.30 -4.06 4.60
CA ALA A 13 -12.85 -3.95 4.83
C ALA A 13 -12.01 -4.62 3.74
N LEU A 14 -12.47 -5.77 3.24
CA LEU A 14 -11.82 -6.47 2.15
C LEU A 14 -11.86 -5.64 0.86
N MET A 15 -13.02 -5.07 0.51
CA MET A 15 -13.19 -4.23 -0.67
C MET A 15 -12.43 -2.91 -0.55
N ALA A 16 -12.41 -2.28 0.64
CA ALA A 16 -11.60 -1.10 0.91
C ALA A 16 -10.10 -1.39 0.69
N GLY A 17 -9.60 -2.52 1.18
CA GLY A 17 -8.21 -2.95 0.96
C GLY A 17 -7.90 -3.23 -0.51
N LEU A 18 -8.79 -3.92 -1.22
CA LEU A 18 -8.64 -4.21 -2.64
C LEU A 18 -8.63 -2.91 -3.48
N PHE A 19 -9.58 -2.01 -3.23
CA PHE A 19 -9.68 -0.74 -3.92
C PHE A 19 -8.45 0.14 -3.66
N ALA A 20 -8.00 0.22 -2.40
CA ALA A 20 -6.74 0.86 -2.06
C ALA A 20 -5.55 0.21 -2.81
N GLY A 21 -5.55 -1.11 -2.96
CA GLY A 21 -4.60 -1.89 -3.77
C GLY A 21 -4.54 -1.48 -5.24
N ILE A 22 -5.70 -1.29 -5.87
CA ILE A 22 -5.81 -0.84 -7.26
C ILE A 22 -5.29 0.60 -7.40
N VAL A 23 -5.71 1.50 -6.51
CA VAL A 23 -5.24 2.89 -6.50
C VAL A 23 -3.73 2.96 -6.29
N ALA A 24 -3.19 2.17 -5.36
CA ALA A 24 -1.76 2.06 -5.11
C ALA A 24 -1.00 1.54 -6.32
N THR A 25 -1.56 0.55 -7.02
CA THR A 25 -0.97 0.00 -8.23
C THR A 25 -0.83 1.08 -9.30
N LEU A 26 -1.89 1.86 -9.56
CA LEU A 26 -1.84 2.95 -10.52
C LEU A 26 -0.82 4.02 -10.12
N ALA A 27 -0.82 4.43 -8.85
CA ALA A 27 0.14 5.40 -8.32
C ALA A 27 1.59 4.90 -8.40
N ASN A 28 1.85 3.65 -8.03
CA ASN A 28 3.18 3.03 -8.07
C ASN A 28 3.68 2.82 -9.50
N LEU A 29 2.81 2.45 -10.45
CA LEU A 29 3.19 2.34 -11.86
C LEU A 29 3.50 3.71 -12.47
N GLY A 30 2.71 4.74 -12.13
CA GLY A 30 3.01 6.11 -12.52
C GLY A 30 4.37 6.56 -11.96
N TYR A 31 4.60 6.32 -10.67
CA TYR A 31 5.87 6.64 -10.03
C TYR A 31 7.05 5.88 -10.66
N ASP A 32 6.94 4.57 -10.89
CA ASP A 32 7.98 3.76 -11.53
C ASP A 32 8.31 4.28 -12.94
N PHE A 33 7.28 4.62 -13.73
CA PHE A 33 7.47 5.18 -15.07
C PHE A 33 8.24 6.50 -15.05
N PHE A 34 7.79 7.48 -14.28
CA PHE A 34 8.45 8.80 -14.22
C PHE A 34 9.83 8.72 -13.58
N TYR A 35 10.00 7.90 -12.53
CA TYR A 35 11.28 7.74 -11.86
C TYR A 35 12.33 7.19 -12.83
N ARG A 36 12.01 6.13 -13.58
CA ARG A 36 12.95 5.53 -14.54
C ARG A 36 13.23 6.42 -15.74
N ASP A 37 12.25 7.19 -16.20
CA ASP A 37 12.44 8.15 -17.28
C ASP A 37 13.47 9.23 -16.88
N ILE A 38 13.40 9.72 -15.65
CA ILE A 38 14.31 10.74 -15.13
C ILE A 38 15.70 10.18 -14.81
N THR A 39 15.79 8.99 -14.21
CA THR A 39 17.05 8.45 -13.68
C THR A 39 17.78 7.51 -14.63
N GLY A 40 17.14 7.09 -15.73
CA GLY A 40 17.70 6.13 -16.67
C GLY A 40 17.83 4.72 -16.08
N PHE A 41 17.19 4.42 -14.94
CA PHE A 41 17.28 3.13 -14.27
C PHE A 41 16.57 2.02 -15.06
N GLN A 42 17.32 1.27 -15.87
CA GLN A 42 16.73 0.39 -16.89
C GLN A 42 16.35 -1.02 -16.43
N LEU A 43 16.71 -1.48 -15.22
CA LEU A 43 16.43 -2.87 -14.85
C LEU A 43 16.42 -3.09 -13.33
N SER A 44 15.28 -3.49 -12.79
CA SER A 44 15.24 -4.27 -11.56
C SER A 44 14.46 -5.54 -11.82
N GLN A 45 15.13 -6.69 -11.71
CA GLN A 45 14.45 -8.00 -11.73
C GLN A 45 13.40 -8.11 -10.62
N ILE A 46 13.54 -7.29 -9.57
CA ILE A 46 12.75 -7.37 -8.33
C ILE A 46 11.62 -6.35 -8.31
N ILE A 47 11.85 -5.13 -8.78
CA ILE A 47 10.83 -4.11 -8.95
C ILE A 47 10.55 -4.01 -10.45
N ASN A 48 9.55 -4.77 -10.89
CA ASN A 48 9.00 -4.74 -12.24
C ASN A 48 7.48 -4.49 -12.18
N VAL A 49 6.86 -4.26 -13.33
CA VAL A 49 5.43 -3.96 -13.44
C VAL A 49 4.58 -5.03 -12.73
N ALA A 50 4.88 -6.31 -12.96
CA ALA A 50 4.12 -7.42 -12.36
C ALA A 50 4.28 -7.47 -10.83
N SER A 51 5.50 -7.29 -10.31
CA SER A 51 5.73 -7.25 -8.86
C SER A 51 5.04 -6.06 -8.21
N ILE A 52 4.99 -4.90 -8.88
CA ILE A 52 4.29 -3.71 -8.36
C ILE A 52 2.79 -4.00 -8.25
N ILE A 53 2.17 -4.55 -9.30
CA ILE A 53 0.74 -4.88 -9.30
C ILE A 53 0.42 -5.90 -8.20
N ILE A 54 1.15 -7.01 -8.17
CA ILE A 54 0.89 -8.09 -7.22
C ILE A 54 1.14 -7.63 -5.78
N ALA A 55 2.28 -7.00 -5.51
CA ALA A 55 2.62 -6.56 -4.16
C ALA A 55 1.63 -5.48 -3.67
N SER A 56 1.32 -4.48 -4.49
CA SER A 56 0.43 -3.39 -4.08
C SER A 56 -0.98 -3.91 -3.77
N THR A 57 -1.52 -4.75 -4.66
CA THR A 57 -2.87 -5.29 -4.51
C THR A 57 -2.94 -6.26 -3.34
N LEU A 58 -2.01 -7.22 -3.26
CA LEU A 58 -2.02 -8.24 -2.20
C LEU A 58 -1.79 -7.62 -0.82
N LEU A 59 -0.78 -6.76 -0.68
CA LEU A 59 -0.43 -6.16 0.62
C LEU A 59 -1.57 -5.28 1.15
N LEU A 60 -2.20 -4.46 0.30
CA LEU A 60 -3.30 -3.60 0.74
C LEU A 60 -4.60 -4.38 0.98
N THR A 61 -4.85 -5.45 0.22
CA THR A 61 -5.97 -6.36 0.52
C THR A 61 -5.79 -7.02 1.90
N ILE A 62 -4.58 -7.52 2.19
CA ILE A 62 -4.24 -8.07 3.51
C ILE A 62 -4.33 -6.99 4.59
N ALA A 63 -3.90 -5.76 4.29
CA ALA A 63 -4.01 -4.64 5.23
C ALA A 63 -5.48 -4.28 5.54
N GLY A 64 -6.39 -4.40 4.57
CA GLY A 64 -7.84 -4.26 4.77
C GLY A 64 -8.41 -5.34 5.68
N ILE A 65 -8.03 -6.60 5.45
CA ILE A 65 -8.39 -7.71 6.37
C ILE A 65 -7.85 -7.44 7.78
N GLY A 66 -6.60 -6.97 7.89
CA GLY A 66 -6.01 -6.56 9.16
C GLY A 66 -6.82 -5.47 9.84
N PHE A 67 -7.22 -4.43 9.11
CA PHE A 67 -8.06 -3.34 9.65
C PHE A 67 -9.36 -3.86 10.28
N TYR A 68 -10.04 -4.81 9.62
CA TYR A 68 -11.23 -5.45 10.18
C TYR A 68 -10.95 -6.10 11.54
N PHE A 69 -9.90 -6.92 11.63
CA PHE A 69 -9.54 -7.58 12.88
C PHE A 69 -9.21 -6.58 13.99
N PHE A 70 -8.46 -5.53 13.69
CA PHE A 70 -8.16 -4.47 14.66
C PHE A 70 -9.44 -3.78 15.13
N LYS A 71 -10.30 -3.36 14.21
CA LYS A 71 -11.54 -2.63 14.52
C LYS A 71 -12.51 -3.46 15.37
N HIS A 72 -12.60 -4.78 15.13
CA HIS A 72 -13.56 -5.65 15.81
C HIS A 72 -13.05 -6.24 17.13
N ASN A 73 -11.76 -6.54 17.25
CA ASN A 73 -11.21 -7.22 18.44
C ASN A 73 -10.65 -6.27 19.51
N ILE A 74 -10.41 -5.00 19.16
CA ILE A 74 -9.71 -4.06 20.04
C ILE A 74 -10.52 -2.77 20.22
N LYS A 75 -10.68 -2.33 21.47
CA LYS A 75 -11.26 -1.01 21.77
C LYS A 75 -10.38 0.08 21.14
N LYS A 76 -10.99 0.97 20.34
CA LYS A 76 -10.28 1.97 19.51
C LYS A 76 -9.34 1.36 18.46
N GLY A 77 -9.67 0.15 17.98
CA GLY A 77 -8.87 -0.60 17.01
C GLY A 77 -8.49 0.17 15.74
N GLY A 78 -9.38 1.04 15.23
CA GLY A 78 -9.06 1.90 14.08
C GLY A 78 -7.90 2.86 14.33
N ILE A 79 -7.82 3.46 15.53
CA ILE A 79 -6.70 4.35 15.91
C ILE A 79 -5.41 3.54 16.08
N ILE A 80 -5.50 2.37 16.71
CA ILE A 80 -4.35 1.49 16.95
C ILE A 80 -3.78 0.98 15.61
N TYR A 81 -4.65 0.58 14.68
CA TYR A 81 -4.25 0.19 13.33
C TYR A 81 -3.47 1.31 12.64
N ARG A 82 -4.02 2.53 12.64
CA ARG A 82 -3.36 3.70 12.01
C ARG A 82 -1.97 3.93 12.61
N LEU A 83 -1.85 3.87 13.94
CA LEU A 83 -0.58 4.06 14.64
C LEU A 83 0.43 2.95 14.32
N ILE A 84 0.02 1.69 14.33
CA ILE A 84 0.90 0.55 13.99
C ILE A 84 1.36 0.64 12.54
N PHE A 85 0.46 0.83 11.59
CA PHE A 85 0.81 0.93 10.18
C PHE A 85 1.63 2.18 9.87
N PHE A 86 1.43 3.27 10.60
CA PHE A 86 2.25 4.46 10.48
C PHE A 86 3.69 4.18 10.94
N VAL A 87 3.88 3.58 12.11
CA VAL A 87 5.20 3.18 12.61
C VAL A 87 5.85 2.16 11.68
N LEU A 88 5.07 1.17 11.21
CA LEU A 88 5.55 0.17 10.25
C LEU A 88 6.02 0.81 8.95
N THR A 89 5.28 1.79 8.43
CA THR A 89 5.64 2.54 7.22
C THR A 89 6.95 3.29 7.44
N PHE A 90 7.09 3.99 8.57
CA PHE A 90 8.35 4.66 8.92
C PHE A 90 9.53 3.69 9.00
N LEU A 91 9.33 2.52 9.60
CA LEU A 91 10.35 1.49 9.66
C LEU A 91 10.71 0.95 8.28
N CYS A 92 9.72 0.69 7.42
CA CYS A 92 9.95 0.26 6.04
C CYS A 92 10.69 1.31 5.21
N VAL A 93 10.37 2.60 5.38
CA VAL A 93 11.09 3.71 4.74
C VAL A 93 12.54 3.78 5.24
N TYR A 94 12.76 3.63 6.55
CA TYR A 94 14.11 3.60 7.10
C TYR A 94 14.93 2.43 6.51
N LEU A 95 14.34 1.23 6.45
CA LEU A 95 14.99 0.06 5.86
C LEU A 95 15.23 0.21 4.36
N SER A 96 14.30 0.83 3.61
CA SER A 96 14.46 1.02 2.17
C SER A 96 15.62 1.95 1.83
N VAL A 97 15.90 2.96 2.65
CA VAL A 97 17.04 3.87 2.47
C VAL A 97 18.39 3.18 2.76
N HIS A 98 18.41 2.21 3.69
CA HIS A 98 19.65 1.53 4.09
C HIS A 98 19.96 0.27 3.28
N VAL A 99 19.03 -0.21 2.45
CA VAL A 99 19.23 -1.44 1.68
C VAL A 99 20.43 -1.30 0.73
N GLN A 100 21.36 -2.24 0.73
CA GLN A 100 22.44 -2.31 -0.26
C GLN A 100 22.14 -3.45 -1.22
N ARG A 101 21.94 -3.12 -2.50
CA ARG A 101 21.54 -4.11 -3.52
C ARG A 101 22.63 -4.49 -4.50
N SER A 102 23.52 -3.57 -4.81
CA SER A 102 24.60 -3.77 -5.76
C SER A 102 25.90 -3.23 -5.18
N THR A 103 27.02 -3.80 -5.63
CA THR A 103 28.37 -3.27 -5.41
C THR A 103 28.54 -1.91 -6.08
N ASP A 104 27.75 -1.65 -7.14
CA ASP A 104 27.68 -0.34 -7.78
C ASP A 104 26.81 0.63 -6.93
N PRO A 105 27.41 1.71 -6.39
CA PRO A 105 26.70 2.67 -5.56
C PRO A 105 25.59 3.43 -6.31
N ILE A 106 25.71 3.63 -7.63
CA ILE A 106 24.72 4.35 -8.45
C ILE A 106 23.44 3.51 -8.53
N VAL A 107 23.58 2.24 -8.92
CA VAL A 107 22.46 1.29 -9.01
C VAL A 107 21.77 1.11 -7.67
N SER A 108 22.54 1.07 -6.58
CA SER A 108 21.99 0.94 -5.23
C SER A 108 21.19 2.18 -4.80
N ASN A 109 21.66 3.38 -5.12
CA ASN A 109 20.94 4.62 -4.83
C ASN A 109 19.63 4.73 -5.61
N GLU A 110 19.63 4.39 -6.90
CA GLU A 110 18.41 4.41 -7.70
C GLU A 110 17.36 3.42 -7.21
N PHE A 111 17.80 2.22 -6.82
CA PHE A 111 16.91 1.23 -6.22
C PHE A 111 16.29 1.72 -4.91
N ARG A 112 17.06 2.42 -4.06
CA ARG A 112 16.56 2.98 -2.79
C ARG A 112 15.49 4.03 -3.05
N GLY A 113 15.71 4.94 -4.00
CA GLY A 113 14.74 5.97 -4.37
C GLY A 113 13.42 5.37 -4.86
N LEU A 114 13.51 4.39 -5.78
CA LEU A 114 12.34 3.69 -6.30
C LEU A 114 11.59 2.92 -5.20
N LEU A 115 12.30 2.13 -4.40
CA LEU A 115 11.69 1.35 -3.31
C LEU A 115 11.04 2.24 -2.26
N THR A 116 11.71 3.33 -1.88
CA THR A 116 11.21 4.25 -0.86
C THR A 116 9.91 4.92 -1.30
N GLY A 117 9.82 5.37 -2.55
CA GLY A 117 8.58 5.95 -3.08
C GLY A 117 7.42 4.96 -3.08
N ILE A 118 7.66 3.71 -3.50
CA ILE A 118 6.65 2.64 -3.47
C ILE A 118 6.16 2.38 -2.04
N VAL A 119 7.08 2.31 -1.07
CA VAL A 119 6.74 2.10 0.35
C VAL A 119 5.92 3.26 0.89
N ILE A 120 6.23 4.51 0.55
CA ILE A 120 5.47 5.69 0.98
C ILE A 120 4.04 5.65 0.43
N ILE A 121 3.87 5.33 -0.85
CA ILE A 121 2.55 5.23 -1.49
C ILE A 121 1.73 4.11 -0.82
N LEU A 122 2.31 2.93 -0.63
CA LEU A 122 1.63 1.81 0.02
C LEU A 122 1.27 2.11 1.47
N GLY A 123 2.23 2.60 2.25
CA GLY A 123 2.02 2.92 3.66
C GLY A 123 1.00 4.04 3.87
N GLY A 124 1.06 5.09 3.04
CA GLY A 124 0.09 6.18 3.08
C GLY A 124 -1.34 5.71 2.81
N LEU A 125 -1.52 4.88 1.78
CA LEU A 125 -2.84 4.32 1.45
C LEU A 125 -3.32 3.33 2.52
N ALA A 126 -2.43 2.52 3.10
CA ALA A 126 -2.78 1.66 4.22
C ALA A 126 -3.25 2.45 5.45
N VAL A 127 -2.52 3.50 5.84
CA VAL A 127 -2.81 4.28 7.06
C VAL A 127 -4.05 5.15 6.91
N PHE A 128 -4.22 5.82 5.77
CA PHE A 128 -5.26 6.83 5.60
C PHE A 128 -6.42 6.35 4.75
N PHE A 129 -6.14 5.72 3.60
CA PHE A 129 -7.16 5.44 2.61
C PHE A 129 -8.04 4.24 3.00
N ILE A 130 -7.46 3.14 3.51
CA ILE A 130 -8.25 1.98 3.95
C ILE A 130 -9.25 2.35 5.06
N PRO A 131 -8.87 3.03 6.17
CA PRO A 131 -9.84 3.44 7.18
C PRO A 131 -10.86 4.45 6.66
N TYR A 132 -10.42 5.37 5.79
CA TYR A 132 -11.32 6.37 5.19
C TYR A 132 -12.42 5.72 4.35
N LEU A 133 -12.05 4.80 3.45
CA LEU A 133 -12.98 4.03 2.63
C LEU A 133 -13.94 3.26 3.53
N PHE A 134 -13.43 2.51 4.51
CA PHE A 134 -14.29 1.73 5.41
C PHE A 134 -15.35 2.59 6.12
N ASP A 135 -14.98 3.79 6.57
CA ASP A 135 -15.89 4.70 7.27
C ASP A 135 -16.82 5.49 6.31
N HIS A 136 -16.57 5.50 4.99
CA HIS A 136 -17.36 6.17 3.95
C HIS A 136 -17.71 5.20 2.81
N ASP A 137 -18.69 4.34 3.07
CA ASP A 137 -19.16 3.27 2.18
C ASP A 137 -20.00 3.76 0.98
N GLU A 138 -20.37 5.05 0.92
CA GLU A 138 -21.08 5.65 -0.22
C GLU A 138 -20.27 5.63 -1.54
N ILE A 139 -18.96 5.34 -1.49
CA ILE A 139 -18.06 5.42 -2.65
C ILE A 139 -18.14 4.14 -3.52
N TYR A 140 -18.65 3.03 -2.97
CA TYR A 140 -18.68 1.73 -3.66
C TYR A 140 -19.86 0.82 -3.26
N SER A 141 -20.89 1.37 -2.61
CA SER A 141 -22.18 0.69 -2.34
C SER A 141 -23.13 0.75 -3.54
#